data_AF-A0A6A7MBH1-F1
#
_entry.id   AF-A0A6A7MBH1-F1
#
_cell.length_a   1.000
_cell.length_b   1.000
_cell.length_c   1.000
_cell.angle_alpha   90.00
_cell.angle_beta   90.00
_cell.angle_gamma   90.00
#
_symmetry.space_group_name_H-M   'P 1'
#
loop_
_entity.id
_entity.type
_entity.pdbx_description
1 polymer ?
#
loop_
_entity_poly.entity_id
_entity_poly.type
_entity_poly.pdbx_seq_one_letter_code
_entity_poly.pdbx_strand_id
1 'polypeptide(L)'
;MLAKGWQRAAHRDIDDHLSTPAQPVHTHDRAEPLARGEIARIDIALRQHATRFLKDDLLQVDVRGDWHFPRNPLSGQFPTFYAPSPKGNWVLLSGGEYDSHLLFGSRAISVTDSQAARLRTTPV
;
A
#
# COMPACT_ATOMS: atom_id res chain seq x y z
N MET A 1 0.64 -9.31 -6.83
CA MET A 1 0.64 -8.08 -6.01
C MET A 1 1.83 -7.24 -6.40
N LEU A 2 1.59 -5.99 -6.79
CA LEU A 2 2.58 -5.06 -7.33
C LEU A 2 3.44 -4.42 -6.25
N ALA A 3 2.79 -3.72 -5.33
CA ALA A 3 3.38 -3.06 -4.18
C ALA A 3 2.52 -3.32 -2.95
N LYS A 4 3.11 -3.14 -1.79
CA LYS A 4 2.45 -3.25 -0.49
C LYS A 4 3.04 -2.23 0.46
N GLY A 5 2.21 -1.81 1.41
CA GLY A 5 2.58 -1.01 2.57
C GLY A 5 1.85 -1.54 3.78
N TRP A 6 2.32 -1.19 4.97
CA TRP A 6 1.69 -1.55 6.22
C TRP A 6 1.88 -0.41 7.19
N GLN A 7 0.82 -0.04 7.92
CA GLN A 7 0.88 0.97 8.96
C GLN A 7 0.00 0.56 10.12
N ARG A 8 0.54 0.62 11.34
CA ARG A 8 -0.28 0.48 12.55
C ARG A 8 -0.97 1.81 12.79
N ALA A 9 -2.31 1.82 12.81
CA ALA A 9 -3.08 3.06 12.98
C ALA A 9 -2.74 3.85 14.25
N ALA A 10 -2.26 3.17 15.30
CA ALA A 10 -1.79 3.81 16.52
C ALA A 10 -0.47 4.58 16.37
N HIS A 11 0.34 4.32 15.34
CA HIS A 11 1.58 5.07 15.08
C HIS A 11 1.41 5.94 13.83
N ARG A 12 0.28 6.62 13.70
CA ARG A 12 -0.06 7.40 12.49
C ARG A 12 0.72 8.71 12.35
N ASP A 13 1.34 9.19 13.42
CA ASP A 13 2.14 10.43 13.41
C ASP A 13 3.21 10.41 12.32
N ILE A 14 3.36 11.55 11.65
CA ILE A 14 4.23 11.76 10.51
C ILE A 14 5.34 12.75 10.88
N ASP A 15 6.53 12.52 10.37
CA ASP A 15 7.63 13.49 10.39
C ASP A 15 7.48 14.43 9.18
N ASP A 16 7.01 15.65 9.41
CA ASP A 16 6.77 16.65 8.36
C ASP A 16 8.06 17.10 7.65
N HIS A 17 9.23 16.92 8.27
CA HIS A 17 10.51 17.31 7.68
C HIS A 17 11.05 16.23 6.72
N LEU A 18 10.77 14.96 7.00
CA LEU A 18 11.24 13.83 6.18
C LEU A 18 10.20 13.36 5.16
N SER A 19 8.92 13.65 5.41
CA SER A 19 7.83 13.15 4.59
C SER A 19 7.64 13.93 3.31
N THR A 20 7.22 13.21 2.27
CA THR A 20 6.66 13.80 1.05
C THR A 20 5.25 13.26 0.87
N PRO A 21 4.39 13.92 0.05
CA PRO A 21 3.04 13.42 -0.20
C PRO A 21 3.03 11.94 -0.63
N ALA A 22 3.95 11.54 -1.50
CA ALA A 22 4.03 10.17 -2.03
C ALA A 22 4.80 9.18 -1.13
N GLN A 23 5.53 9.68 -0.12
CA GLN A 23 6.35 8.86 0.76
C GLN A 23 6.27 9.42 2.18
N PRO A 24 5.23 9.04 2.95
CA PRO A 24 5.12 9.42 4.34
C PRO A 24 6.17 8.67 5.17
N VAL A 25 6.78 9.39 6.11
CA VAL A 25 7.72 8.85 7.11
C VAL A 25 7.07 8.99 8.47
N HIS A 26 6.76 7.86 9.10
CA HIS A 26 6.16 7.87 10.43
C HIS A 26 7.24 7.96 11.51
N THR A 27 7.03 8.80 12.52
CA THR A 27 7.99 8.98 13.62
C THR A 27 8.09 7.74 14.50
N HIS A 28 6.95 7.07 14.70
CA HIS A 28 6.79 5.94 15.62
C HIS A 28 7.12 6.23 17.09
N ASP A 29 7.24 7.50 17.49
CA ASP A 29 7.67 7.90 18.85
C ASP A 29 6.69 7.48 19.94
N ARG A 30 5.39 7.46 19.63
CA ARG A 30 4.34 7.05 20.56
C ARG A 30 3.24 6.27 19.87
N ALA A 31 2.53 5.47 20.67
CA ALA A 31 1.32 4.79 20.26
C ALA A 31 0.09 5.59 20.73
N GLU A 32 -0.79 5.93 19.80
CA GLU A 32 -2.08 6.59 20.02
C GLU A 32 -3.22 5.68 19.54
N PRO A 33 -3.69 4.73 20.35
CA PRO A 33 -4.81 3.86 19.96
C PRO A 33 -6.06 4.68 19.62
N LEU A 34 -6.76 4.30 18.55
CA LEU A 34 -8.02 4.93 18.17
C LEU A 34 -9.16 4.47 19.09
N ALA A 35 -9.97 5.43 19.53
CA ALA A 35 -11.22 5.15 20.23
C ALA A 35 -12.28 4.62 19.25
N ARG A 36 -13.30 3.94 19.80
CA ARG A 36 -14.41 3.43 18.98
C ARG A 36 -15.15 4.60 18.34
N GLY A 37 -15.27 4.58 17.02
CA GLY A 37 -15.95 5.63 16.25
C GLY A 37 -15.09 6.86 15.98
N GLU A 38 -13.85 6.89 16.47
CA GLU A 38 -12.88 7.91 16.10
C GLU A 38 -12.51 7.77 14.62
N ILE A 39 -12.57 8.88 13.89
CA ILE A 39 -12.14 8.97 12.50
C ILE A 39 -10.73 9.55 12.50
N ALA A 40 -9.78 8.84 11.88
CA ALA A 40 -8.42 9.30 11.74
C ALA A 40 -7.92 9.09 10.31
N ARG A 41 -7.14 10.05 9.81
CA ARG A 41 -6.36 9.92 8.59
C ARG A 41 -5.17 9.02 8.86
N ILE A 42 -4.95 8.03 7.99
CA ILE A 42 -3.80 7.14 8.05
C ILE A 42 -3.12 7.16 6.69
N ASP A 43 -1.94 7.75 6.61
CA ASP A 43 -1.09 7.66 5.42
C ASP A 43 -0.33 6.33 5.46
N ILE A 44 -0.23 5.63 4.31
CA ILE A 44 0.41 4.32 4.20
C ILE A 44 1.47 4.40 3.11
N ALA A 45 2.74 4.30 3.50
CA ALA A 45 3.83 4.21 2.54
C ALA A 45 3.77 2.89 1.77
N LEU A 46 3.50 2.96 0.47
CA LEU A 46 3.67 1.83 -0.42
C LEU A 46 5.12 1.72 -0.86
N ARG A 47 5.63 0.49 -0.94
CA ARG A 47 6.95 0.25 -1.52
C ARG A 47 7.03 0.73 -2.97
N GLN A 48 8.14 1.39 -3.30
CA GLN A 48 8.47 1.80 -4.66
C GLN A 48 8.47 0.58 -5.59
N HIS A 49 7.88 0.77 -6.76
CA HIS A 49 7.77 -0.23 -7.81
C HIS A 49 7.85 0.46 -9.17
N ALA A 50 8.26 -0.29 -10.20
CA ALA A 50 8.20 0.15 -11.58
C ALA A 50 7.64 -1.01 -12.39
N THR A 51 6.40 -0.88 -12.84
CA THR A 51 5.73 -1.92 -13.62
C THR A 51 5.04 -1.30 -14.80
N ARG A 52 5.19 -1.96 -15.94
CA ARG A 52 4.56 -1.57 -17.18
C ARG A 52 3.15 -2.14 -17.19
N PHE A 53 2.17 -1.25 -17.30
CA PHE A 53 0.78 -1.61 -17.56
C PHE A 53 0.55 -1.67 -19.07
N LEU A 54 -0.03 -2.77 -19.52
CA LEU A 54 -0.48 -2.93 -20.89
C LEU A 54 -1.87 -2.32 -21.06
N LYS A 55 -2.29 -2.25 -22.32
CA LYS A 55 -3.66 -1.92 -22.65
C LYS A 55 -4.59 -2.94 -21.96
N ASP A 56 -5.63 -2.42 -21.31
CA ASP A 56 -6.68 -3.18 -20.61
C ASP A 56 -6.23 -3.89 -19.31
N ASP A 57 -5.02 -3.62 -18.81
CA ASP A 57 -4.65 -4.01 -17.45
C ASP A 57 -5.48 -3.26 -16.41
N LEU A 58 -5.83 -3.95 -15.32
CA LEU A 58 -6.56 -3.38 -14.19
C LEU A 58 -5.64 -3.19 -12.98
N LEU A 59 -5.65 -1.97 -12.44
CA LEU A 59 -5.04 -1.68 -11.14
C LEU A 59 -6.08 -1.87 -10.04
N GLN A 60 -5.84 -2.83 -9.16
CA GLN A 60 -6.67 -3.09 -7.99
C GLN A 60 -5.91 -2.73 -6.71
N VAL A 61 -6.59 -2.02 -5.81
CA VAL A 61 -6.12 -1.73 -4.45
C VAL A 61 -6.88 -2.63 -3.48
N ASP A 62 -6.14 -3.35 -2.64
CA ASP A 62 -6.68 -4.22 -1.59
C ASP A 62 -6.24 -3.71 -0.23
N VAL A 63 -7.21 -3.37 0.63
CA VAL A 63 -7.00 -2.82 1.98
C VAL A 63 -7.48 -3.84 2.99
N ARG A 64 -6.59 -4.23 3.91
CA ARG A 64 -6.87 -5.26 4.93
C ARG A 64 -6.41 -4.84 6.31
N GLY A 65 -7.12 -5.34 7.33
CA GLY A 65 -6.75 -5.20 8.75
C GLY A 65 -5.84 -6.32 9.26
N ASP A 66 -5.44 -7.25 8.40
CA ASP A 66 -4.54 -8.36 8.70
C ASP A 66 -3.39 -8.43 7.67
N TRP A 67 -2.43 -9.30 7.95
CA TRP A 67 -1.29 -9.50 7.06
C TRP A 67 -1.68 -10.37 5.86
N HIS A 68 -1.38 -9.92 4.63
CA HIS A 68 -1.74 -10.62 3.40
C HIS A 68 -1.17 -12.04 3.23
N PHE A 69 -0.13 -12.40 4.01
CA PHE A 69 0.53 -13.70 3.89
C PHE A 69 0.21 -14.60 5.08
N PRO A 70 0.04 -15.92 4.87
CA PRO A 70 -0.25 -16.84 5.96
C PRO A 70 0.94 -16.95 6.93
N ARG A 71 0.64 -17.35 8.17
CA ARG A 71 1.65 -17.64 9.21
C ARG A 71 1.81 -19.15 9.33
N ASN A 72 2.65 -19.74 8.48
CA ASN A 72 2.95 -21.17 8.52
C ASN A 72 4.35 -21.45 7.93
N PRO A 73 5.00 -22.58 8.28
CA PRO A 73 6.37 -22.86 7.86
C PRO A 73 6.54 -23.28 6.40
N LEU A 74 5.47 -23.68 5.70
CA LEU A 74 5.55 -24.24 4.34
C LEU A 74 5.31 -23.20 3.25
N SER A 75 4.43 -22.23 3.48
CA SER A 75 3.99 -21.25 2.48
C SER A 75 3.86 -19.83 3.04
N GLY A 76 4.30 -19.61 4.28
CA GLY A 76 4.04 -18.40 5.04
C GLY A 76 5.27 -17.83 5.74
N GLN A 77 5.02 -16.80 6.54
CA GLN A 77 6.05 -16.16 7.35
C GLN A 77 6.27 -16.98 8.64
N PHE A 78 7.44 -17.59 8.77
CA PHE A 78 7.88 -18.36 9.93
C PHE A 78 9.41 -18.29 10.05
N PRO A 79 9.99 -18.19 11.26
CA PRO A 79 9.34 -18.13 12.57
C PRO A 79 8.83 -16.72 12.96
N THR A 80 9.15 -15.70 12.17
CA THR A 80 8.87 -14.29 12.51
C THR A 80 7.47 -13.86 12.09
N PHE A 81 6.80 -13.09 12.95
CA PHE A 81 5.49 -12.51 12.69
C PHE A 81 5.35 -11.14 13.33
N TYR A 82 4.51 -10.28 12.75
CA TYR A 82 4.17 -9.00 13.34
C TYR A 82 3.34 -9.19 14.62
N ALA A 83 3.61 -8.35 15.61
CA ALA A 83 2.79 -8.30 16.82
C ALA A 83 1.34 -7.91 16.44
N PRO A 84 0.32 -8.65 16.88
CA PRO A 84 -1.05 -8.32 16.54
C PRO A 84 -1.52 -7.01 17.19
N SER A 85 -2.58 -6.43 16.64
CA SER A 85 -3.37 -5.38 17.27
C SER A 85 -4.68 -5.98 17.79
N PRO A 86 -5.41 -5.29 18.71
CA PRO A 86 -6.75 -5.69 19.08
C PRO A 86 -7.64 -5.89 17.84
N LYS A 87 -8.44 -6.95 17.85
CA LYS A 87 -9.37 -7.23 16.75
C LYS A 87 -10.52 -6.21 16.76
N GLY A 88 -10.97 -5.83 15.58
CA GLY A 88 -12.06 -4.89 15.40
C GLY A 88 -12.49 -4.82 13.95
N ASN A 89 -13.62 -4.17 13.73
CA ASN A 89 -14.09 -3.81 12.40
C ASN A 89 -13.54 -2.44 12.04
N TRP A 90 -13.06 -2.31 10.81
CA TRP A 90 -12.52 -1.08 10.27
C TRP A 90 -13.42 -0.62 9.13
N VAL A 91 -13.68 0.68 9.07
CA VAL A 91 -14.46 1.30 8.00
C VAL A 91 -13.53 2.24 7.26
N LEU A 92 -13.34 2.01 5.96
CA LEU A 92 -12.69 2.96 5.09
C LEU A 92 -13.73 3.97 4.61
N LEU A 93 -13.59 5.22 5.03
CA LEU A 93 -14.42 6.32 4.55
C LEU A 93 -13.80 6.87 3.27
N SER A 94 -14.62 7.11 2.24
CA SER A 94 -14.16 7.70 0.97
C SER A 94 -15.26 8.52 0.33
N GLY A 95 -14.87 9.62 -0.33
CA GLY A 95 -15.79 10.55 -0.99
C GLY A 95 -16.26 11.69 -0.08
N GLY A 96 -16.76 12.77 -0.69
CA GLY A 96 -17.17 13.98 0.02
C GLY A 96 -15.99 14.66 0.71
N GLU A 97 -16.09 14.83 2.03
CA GLU A 97 -15.02 15.37 2.87
C GLU A 97 -13.88 14.37 3.16
N TYR A 98 -14.10 13.07 2.93
CA TYR A 98 -13.11 12.02 3.19
C TYR A 98 -12.31 11.72 1.92
N ASP A 99 -11.21 12.45 1.75
CA ASP A 99 -10.27 12.33 0.62
C ASP A 99 -9.33 11.12 0.75
N SER A 100 -9.90 9.91 0.81
CA SER A 100 -9.13 8.67 0.73
C SER A 100 -8.72 8.41 -0.72
N HIS A 101 -7.42 8.46 -1.01
CA HIS A 101 -6.88 8.32 -2.35
C HIS A 101 -5.60 7.47 -2.39
N LEU A 102 -5.23 7.04 -3.60
CA LEU A 102 -3.94 6.43 -3.90
C LEU A 102 -3.11 7.41 -4.74
N LEU A 103 -1.95 7.83 -4.24
CA LEU A 103 -0.97 8.52 -5.06
C LEU A 103 -0.24 7.52 -5.94
N PHE A 104 -0.40 7.66 -7.26
CA PHE A 104 0.16 6.76 -8.24
C PHE A 104 1.05 7.50 -9.23
N GLY A 105 2.36 7.25 -9.16
CA GLY A 105 3.33 7.80 -10.09
C GLY A 105 3.27 7.05 -11.42
N SER A 106 2.85 7.73 -12.49
CA SER A 106 2.86 7.18 -13.84
C SER A 106 3.88 7.91 -14.71
N ARG A 107 4.53 7.15 -15.60
CA ARG A 107 5.41 7.71 -16.63
C ARG A 107 5.04 7.10 -17.97
N ALA A 108 4.70 7.95 -18.94
CA ALA A 108 4.49 7.52 -20.31
C ALA A 108 5.79 6.91 -20.88
N ILE A 109 5.69 5.72 -21.45
CA ILE A 109 6.80 5.07 -22.14
C ILE A 109 6.52 5.16 -23.64
N SER A 110 7.35 5.90 -24.36
CA SER A 110 7.39 5.82 -25.82
C SER A 110 8.07 4.51 -26.20
N VAL A 111 7.32 3.59 -26.80
CA VAL A 111 7.85 2.33 -27.31
C VAL A 111 8.29 2.59 -28.75
N THR A 112 9.58 2.45 -29.05
CA THR A 112 10.05 2.43 -30.45
C THR A 112 9.51 1.17 -31.15
N ASP A 113 9.21 1.23 -32.44
CA ASP A 113 8.63 0.09 -33.20
C ASP A 113 9.39 -1.23 -33.01
N SER A 114 10.71 -1.16 -32.85
CA SER A 114 11.61 -2.30 -32.62
C SER A 114 11.41 -2.99 -31.25
N GLN A 115 10.95 -2.26 -30.23
CA GLN A 115 10.65 -2.79 -28.90
C GLN A 115 9.23 -3.37 -28.83
N ALA A 116 8.28 -2.75 -29.54
CA ALA A 116 6.90 -3.24 -29.64
C ALA A 116 6.82 -4.65 -30.27
N ALA A 117 7.70 -4.95 -31.23
CA ALA A 117 7.76 -6.25 -31.88
C ALA A 117 8.23 -7.38 -30.93
N ARG A 118 9.22 -7.14 -30.07
CA ARG A 118 9.75 -8.15 -29.12
C ARG A 118 8.78 -8.51 -28.00
N LEU A 119 7.91 -7.56 -27.64
CA LEU A 119 6.93 -7.72 -26.57
C LEU A 119 5.69 -8.52 -26.99
N ARG A 120 5.44 -8.67 -28.29
CA ARG A 120 4.33 -9.48 -28.83
C ARG A 120 4.67 -10.97 -28.99
N THR A 121 5.95 -11.32 -28.93
CA THR A 121 6.45 -12.67 -29.28
C THR A 121 6.84 -13.53 -28.08
N THR A 122 6.55 -13.09 -26.85
CA THR A 122 6.81 -13.92 -25.66
C THR A 122 5.49 -14.56 -25.23
N PRO A 123 5.21 -15.83 -25.58
CA PRO A 123 4.05 -16.53 -25.05
C PRO A 123 4.23 -16.75 -23.54
N VAL A 124 3.12 -16.63 -22.80
CA VAL A 124 2.99 -17.08 -21.41
C VAL A 124 2.88 -18.59 -21.39
#